data_AF-A0A6L7NMQ8-F1
#
_entry.id   AF-A0A6L7NMQ8-F1
#
_cell.length_a   1.000
_cell.length_b   1.000
_cell.length_c   1.000
_cell.angle_alpha   90.00
_cell.angle_beta   90.00
_cell.angle_gamma   90.00
#
_symmetry.space_group_name_H-M   'P 1'
#
loop_
_entity.id
_entity.type
_entity.pdbx_description
1 polymer ?
#
loop_
_entity_poly.entity_id
_entity_poly.type
_entity_poly.pdbx_seq_one_letter_code
_entity_poly.pdbx_strand_id
1 'polypeptide(L)' 'MEATMALTTADRLAILDLAARYNFAIDEVDAEGWAATFTPDGVFDAGRGEVAGTEALVAFVHAFQEHMAGT' A
#
# COMPACT_ATOMS: atom_id res chain seq x y z
N MET A 1 19.91 15.26 21.92
CA MET A 1 19.91 15.69 20.50
C MET A 1 19.81 14.42 19.70
N GLU A 2 18.64 14.15 19.14
CA GLU A 2 18.39 12.94 18.36
C GLU A 2 19.13 13.09 17.03
N ALA A 3 20.14 12.27 16.80
CA ALA A 3 20.83 12.25 15.52
C ALA A 3 19.85 11.73 14.49
N THR A 4 19.58 12.51 13.43
CA THR A 4 18.89 12.01 12.24
C THR A 4 19.75 10.88 11.67
N MET A 5 19.39 9.63 11.99
CA MET A 5 20.04 8.45 11.43
C MET A 5 19.73 8.43 9.92
N ALA A 6 20.76 8.67 9.11
CA ALA A 6 20.63 8.60 7.67
C ALA A 6 20.23 7.19 7.24
N LEU A 7 19.23 7.08 6.36
CA LEU A 7 18.84 5.80 5.77
C LEU A 7 20.04 5.14 5.10
N THR A 8 20.27 3.88 5.44
CA THR A 8 21.29 3.07 4.79
C THR A 8 20.88 2.71 3.35
N THR A 9 21.82 2.20 2.57
CA THR A 9 21.50 1.62 1.26
C THR A 9 20.47 0.49 1.36
N ALA A 10 20.55 -0.33 2.42
CA ALA A 10 19.61 -1.42 2.64
C ALA A 10 18.19 -0.89 2.90
N ASP A 11 18.05 0.15 3.71
CA ASP A 11 16.74 0.78 3.97
C ASP A 11 16.14 1.35 2.68
N ARG A 12 16.97 2.01 1.86
CA ARG A 12 16.53 2.54 0.56
C ARG A 12 16.06 1.44 -0.38
N LEU A 13 16.78 0.31 -0.44
CA LEU A 13 16.37 -0.84 -1.25
C LEU A 13 15.07 -1.47 -0.73
N ALA A 14 14.91 -1.60 0.59
CA ALA A 14 13.68 -2.13 1.18
C ALA A 14 12.45 -1.27 0.88
N ILE A 15 12.59 0.06 0.89
CA ILE A 15 11.50 0.99 0.51
C ILE A 15 11.16 0.85 -0.97
N LEU A 16 12.17 0.75 -1.85
CA LEU A 16 11.94 0.57 -3.29
C LEU A 16 11.25 -0.75 -3.59
N ASP A 17 11.65 -1.84 -2.93
CA ASP A 17 11.00 -3.15 -3.04
C ASP A 17 9.55 -3.12 -2.55
N LEU A 18 9.29 -2.44 -1.42
CA LEU A 18 7.94 -2.24 -0.90
C LEU A 18 7.06 -1.50 -1.91
N ALA A 19 7.56 -0.39 -2.48
CA ALA A 19 6.84 0.38 -3.48
C ALA A 19 6.56 -0.42 -4.75
N ALA A 20 7.50 -1.28 -5.18
CA ALA A 20 7.31 -2.17 -6.31
C ALA A 20 6.22 -3.20 -6.06
N ARG A 21 6.24 -3.88 -4.90
CA ARG A 21 5.19 -4.84 -4.50
C ARG A 21 3.82 -4.18 -4.38
N TYR A 22 3.76 -3.00 -3.78
CA TYR A 22 2.54 -2.21 -3.64
C TYR A 22 1.92 -1.90 -5.02
N ASN A 23 2.70 -1.35 -5.96
CA ASN A 23 2.17 -0.98 -7.28
C ASN A 23 1.74 -2.21 -8.09
N PHE A 24 2.55 -3.27 -8.06
CA PHE A 24 2.24 -4.49 -8.80
C PHE A 24 0.97 -5.18 -8.27
N ALA A 25 0.81 -5.24 -6.94
CA ALA A 25 -0.35 -5.88 -6.34
C ALA A 25 -1.68 -5.16 -6.67
N ILE A 26 -1.69 -3.82 -6.70
CA ILE A 26 -2.92 -3.09 -7.09
C ILE A 26 -3.22 -3.22 -8.59
N ASP A 27 -2.18 -3.24 -9.45
CA ASP A 27 -2.34 -3.40 -10.90
C ASP A 27 -2.90 -4.79 -11.27
N GLU A 28 -2.45 -5.84 -10.56
CA GLU A 28 -2.94 -7.23 -10.74
C GLU A 28 -4.19 -7.54 -9.91
N VAL A 29 -4.69 -6.59 -9.13
CA VAL A 29 -5.86 -6.74 -8.25
C VAL A 29 -5.68 -7.85 -7.19
N ASP A 30 -4.46 -8.01 -6.69
CA ASP A 30 -4.11 -8.86 -5.55
C ASP A 30 -4.41 -8.11 -4.24
N ALA A 31 -5.65 -8.23 -3.76
CA ALA A 31 -6.14 -7.47 -2.61
C ALA A 31 -5.38 -7.79 -1.31
N GLU A 32 -5.16 -9.07 -1.02
CA GLU A 32 -4.41 -9.53 0.14
C GLU A 32 -2.93 -9.16 0.05
N GLY A 33 -2.32 -9.33 -1.12
CA GLY A 33 -0.92 -8.94 -1.35
C GLY A 33 -0.72 -7.44 -1.23
N TRP A 34 -1.68 -6.63 -1.69
CA TRP A 34 -1.65 -5.19 -1.54
C TRP A 34 -1.78 -4.77 -0.07
N ALA A 35 -2.77 -5.32 0.65
CA ALA A 35 -2.95 -5.03 2.07
C ALA A 35 -1.74 -5.45 2.93
N ALA A 36 -1.01 -6.49 2.54
CA ALA A 36 0.22 -6.94 3.21
C ALA A 36 1.41 -5.97 3.06
N THR A 37 1.31 -4.95 2.21
CA THR A 37 2.33 -3.88 2.11
C THR A 37 2.17 -2.80 3.19
N PHE A 38 1.09 -2.86 3.96
CA PHE A 38 0.81 -1.96 5.07
C PHE A 38 1.16 -2.62 6.40
N THR A 39 1.39 -1.79 7.42
CA THR A 39 1.33 -2.26 8.81
C THR A 39 -0.11 -2.64 9.17
N PRO A 40 -0.36 -3.40 10.25
CA PRO A 40 -1.73 -3.77 10.66
C PRO A 40 -2.68 -2.58 10.88
N ASP A 41 -2.13 -1.42 11.24
CA ASP A 41 -2.80 -0.14 11.44
C ASP A 41 -2.55 0.87 10.29
N GLY A 42 -2.01 0.40 9.16
CA GLY A 42 -1.67 1.24 8.03
C GLY A 42 -2.89 1.90 7.40
N VAL A 43 -2.66 3.08 6.82
CA VAL A 43 -3.69 3.92 6.21
C VAL A 43 -3.32 4.22 4.77
N PHE A 44 -4.29 4.05 3.87
CA PHE A 44 -4.23 4.55 2.51
C PHE A 44 -5.11 5.79 2.35
N ASP A 45 -4.54 6.87 1.83
CA ASP A 45 -5.25 8.11 1.51
C ASP A 45 -4.99 8.53 0.05
N ALA A 46 -6.05 8.50 -0.76
CA ALA A 46 -6.04 8.94 -2.16
C ALA A 46 -6.64 10.35 -2.36
N GLY A 47 -6.74 11.14 -1.30
CA GLY A 47 -7.34 12.48 -1.30
C GLY A 47 -8.87 12.50 -1.34
N ARG A 48 -9.51 11.35 -1.12
CA ARG A 48 -10.98 11.18 -1.10
C ARG A 48 -11.50 10.54 0.19
N GLY A 49 -10.63 10.38 1.18
CA GLY A 49 -10.91 9.66 2.42
C GLY A 49 -9.82 8.64 2.73
N GLU A 50 -9.73 8.29 4.00
CA GLU A 50 -8.78 7.31 4.50
C GLU A 50 -9.38 5.91 4.53
N VAL A 51 -8.58 4.92 4.16
CA VAL A 51 -8.88 3.49 4.31
C VAL A 51 -7.86 2.92 5.30
N ALA A 52 -8.32 2.47 6.46
CA ALA A 52 -7.45 2.07 7.56
C ALA A 52 -7.65 0.61 7.96
N GLY A 53 -6.54 -0.11 8.14
CA GLY A 53 -6.52 -1.50 8.59
C GLY A 53 -6.74 -2.52 7.48
N THR A 54 -6.21 -3.73 7.69
CA THR A 54 -6.10 -4.79 6.66
C THR A 54 -7.43 -5.12 5.99
N GLU A 55 -8.52 -5.32 6.74
CA GLU A 55 -9.82 -5.68 6.16
C GLU A 55 -10.36 -4.58 5.23
N ALA A 56 -10.23 -3.32 5.62
CA ALA A 56 -10.68 -2.19 4.81
C ALA A 56 -9.82 -2.02 3.55
N LEU A 57 -8.51 -2.25 3.66
CA LEU A 57 -7.58 -2.21 2.54
C LEU A 57 -7.88 -3.30 1.50
N VAL A 58 -8.19 -4.53 1.93
CA VAL A 58 -8.65 -5.61 1.03
C VAL A 58 -9.94 -5.22 0.33
N ALA A 59 -10.93 -4.72 1.08
CA ALA A 59 -12.21 -4.30 0.52
C ALA A 59 -12.06 -3.17 -0.52
N PHE A 60 -11.10 -2.26 -0.32
CA PHE A 60 -10.82 -1.18 -1.26
C PHE A 60 -10.36 -1.68 -2.63
N VAL A 61 -9.48 -2.68 -2.69
CA VAL A 61 -8.96 -3.21 -3.97
C VAL A 61 -10.07 -3.84 -4.80
N HIS A 62 -10.95 -4.63 -4.17
CA HIS A 62 -12.11 -5.22 -4.85
C HIS A 62 -13.05 -4.15 -5.41
N ALA A 63 -13.36 -3.11 -4.62
CA ALA A 63 -14.21 -2.01 -5.08
C ALA A 63 -13.56 -1.19 -6.21
N PHE A 64 -12.22 -1.04 -6.17
CA PHE A 64 -11.46 -0.37 -7.23
C PHE A 64 -11.57 -1.10 -8.58
N GLN A 65 -11.46 -2.43 -8.58
CA GLN A 65 -11.64 -3.25 -9.78
C GLN A 65 -13.03 -3.09 -10.40
N GLU A 66 -14.08 -3.13 -9.57
CA GLU A 66 -15.47 -2.96 -10.03
C GLU A 66 -15.68 -1.59 -10.68
N HIS A 67 -15.04 -0.54 -10.15
CA HIS A 67 -15.11 0.80 -10.72
C HIS A 67 -14.37 0.92 -12.06
N MET A 68 -13.19 0.30 -12.20
CA MET A 68 -12.43 0.31 -13.46
C MET A 68 -13.09 -0.54 -14.57
N ALA A 69 -13.83 -1.59 -14.23
CA ALA A 69 -14.52 -2.44 -15.20
C ALA A 69 -15.81 -1.82 -15.78
N GLY A 70 -16.24 -0.66 -15.27
CA GLY A 70 -17.52 -0.02 -15.57
C GLY A 70 -17.52 1.03 -16.70
N THR A 71 -16.52 1.07 -17.59
CA THR A 71 -16.46 1.96 -18.77
C THR A 71 -16.76 1.26 -20.08
#